data_AF-A0A8T1H492-F1
#
_entry.id   AF-A0A8T1H492-F1
#
_cell.length_a   1.000
_cell.length_b   1.000
_cell.length_c   1.000
_cell.angle_alpha   90.00
_cell.angle_beta   90.00
_cell.angle_gamma   90.00
#
_symmetry.space_group_name_H-M   'P 1'
#
loop_
_entity.id
_entity.type
_entity.pdbx_description
1 polymer ?
#
loop_
_entity_poly.entity_id
_entity_poly.type
_entity_poly.pdbx_seq_one_letter_code
_entity_poly.pdbx_strand_id
1 'polypeptide(L)' 'MERPTTPWSGSSASGALLLVKWRGYPDSQNSWEPIERLQADCPKAVAIWEQKRRQLRE' A
#
# COMPACT_ATOMS: atom_id res chain seq x y z
N MET A 1 -26.44 -2.41 -30.30
CA MET A 1 -26.67 -2.07 -28.88
C MET A 1 -25.33 -2.33 -28.21
N GLU A 2 -24.39 -1.42 -28.43
CA GLU A 2 -22.98 -1.64 -28.10
C GLU A 2 -22.78 -1.24 -26.64
N ARG A 3 -22.44 -2.20 -25.79
CA ARG A 3 -22.11 -1.93 -24.38
C ARG A 3 -20.81 -1.11 -24.37
N PRO A 4 -20.74 0.06 -23.71
CA PRO A 4 -19.47 0.76 -23.57
C PRO A 4 -18.57 -0.05 -22.63
N THR A 5 -17.61 -0.77 -23.22
CA THR A 5 -16.47 -1.33 -22.52
C THR A 5 -15.58 -0.16 -22.12
N THR A 6 -15.77 0.40 -20.93
CA THR A 6 -14.81 1.37 -20.40
C THR A 6 -13.50 0.64 -20.12
N PRO A 7 -12.38 1.00 -20.79
CA PRO A 7 -11.07 0.49 -20.45
C PRO A 7 -10.60 1.34 -19.28
N TRP A 8 -10.82 0.89 -18.05
CA TRP A 8 -10.12 1.55 -16.96
C TRP A 8 -8.63 1.32 -17.20
N SER A 9 -7.96 2.45 -17.45
CA SER A 9 -6.55 2.58 -17.79
C SER A 9 -5.70 1.72 -16.86
N GLY A 10 -4.69 1.10 -17.46
CA GLY A 10 -3.73 0.25 -16.77
C GLY A 10 -3.20 0.93 -15.51
N SER A 11 -3.47 0.30 -14.37
CA SER A 11 -2.60 0.42 -13.21
C SER A 11 -1.70 -0.80 -13.26
N SER A 12 -0.55 -0.66 -13.92
CA SER A 12 0.56 -1.58 -13.73
C SER A 12 1.08 -1.33 -12.30
N ALA A 13 0.36 -1.84 -11.31
CA ALA A 13 0.75 -1.80 -9.91
C ALA A 13 1.86 -2.83 -9.70
N SER A 14 3.03 -2.58 -10.28
CA SER A 14 4.30 -3.11 -9.80
C SER A 14 4.75 -2.25 -8.62
N GLY A 15 3.86 -2.08 -7.63
CA GLY A 15 4.08 -1.29 -6.43
C GLY A 15 4.23 -2.24 -5.25
N ALA A 16 5.33 -2.10 -4.50
CA ALA A 16 5.58 -2.92 -3.32
C ALA A 16 4.37 -2.89 -2.36
N LEU A 17 4.03 -4.04 -1.78
CA LEU A 17 2.97 -4.15 -0.78
C LEU A 17 3.56 -4.09 0.63
N LEU A 18 2.86 -3.41 1.55
CA LEU A 18 3.20 -3.38 2.97
C LEU A 18 2.09 -4.04 3.79
N LEU A 19 2.48 -4.84 4.78
CA LEU A 19 1.54 -5.40 5.75
C LEU A 19 1.19 -4.34 6.80
N VAL A 20 -0.07 -3.93 6.85
CA VAL A 20 -0.55 -2.85 7.72
C VAL A 20 -1.23 -3.42 8.96
N LYS A 21 -0.81 -2.91 10.13
CA LYS A 21 -1.51 -3.11 11.41
C LYS A 21 -2.53 -2.00 11.62
N TRP A 22 -3.82 -2.35 11.52
CA TRP A 22 -4.91 -1.40 11.77
C TRP A 22 -5.11 -1.14 13.27
N ARG A 23 -5.34 0.13 13.64
CA ARG A 23 -5.62 0.55 15.02
C ARG A 23 -7.00 0.05 15.44
N GLY A 24 -7.09 -0.60 16.60
CA GLY A 24 -8.37 -1.12 17.13
C GLY A 24 -8.78 -2.49 16.59
N TYR A 25 -8.02 -3.06 15.65
CA TYR A 25 -8.24 -4.41 15.13
C TYR A 25 -7.19 -5.37 15.70
N PRO A 26 -7.43 -6.70 15.72
CA PRO A 26 -6.41 -7.69 16.02
C PRO A 26 -5.35 -7.78 14.90
N ASP A 27 -4.24 -8.49 15.14
CA ASP A 27 -3.22 -8.80 14.13
C ASP A 27 -3.74 -9.72 13.01
N SER A 28 -4.74 -10.55 13.30
CA SER A 28 -5.40 -11.41 12.32
C SER A 28 -6.13 -10.65 11.20
N GLN A 29 -6.35 -9.35 11.38
CA GLN A 29 -6.94 -8.46 10.37
C GLN A 29 -5.91 -7.59 9.66
N ASN A 30 -4.62 -7.88 9.78
CA ASN A 30 -3.62 -7.18 8.98
C ASN A 30 -3.84 -7.45 7.49
N SER A 31 -3.70 -6.42 6.67
CA SER A 31 -3.87 -6.51 5.22
C SER A 31 -2.62 -6.02 4.49
N TRP A 32 -2.40 -6.57 3.28
CA TRP A 32 -1.36 -6.11 2.39
C TRP A 32 -1.89 -4.94 1.56
N GLU A 33 -1.34 -3.75 1.79
CA GLU A 33 -1.75 -2.53 1.10
C GLU A 33 -0.66 -2.05 0.14
N PRO A 34 -1.02 -1.52 -1.04
CA PRO A 34 -0.06 -0.90 -1.95
C PRO A 34 0.67 0.27 -1.30
N ILE A 35 1.99 0.30 -1.40
CA ILE A 35 2.80 1.39 -0.86
C ILE A 35 2.39 2.75 -1.43
N GLU A 36 2.00 2.82 -2.71
CA GLU A 36 1.54 4.04 -3.36
C GLU A 36 0.28 4.60 -2.68
N ARG A 37 -0.66 3.72 -2.34
CA ARG A 37 -1.86 4.09 -1.58
C ARG A 37 -1.49 4.62 -0.19
N LEU A 38 -0.60 3.91 0.51
CA LEU A 38 -0.14 4.33 1.84
C LEU A 38 0.68 5.62 1.83
N GLN A 39 1.41 5.89 0.75
CA GLN A 39 2.13 7.15 0.57
C GLN A 39 1.17 8.32 0.37
N ALA A 40 0.07 8.12 -0.37
CA ALA A 40 -0.97 9.12 -0.55
C ALA A 40 -1.75 9.38 0.76
N ASP A 41 -2.18 8.31 1.44
CA ASP A 41 -3.06 8.41 2.61
C ASP A 41 -2.28 8.71 3.91
N CYS A 42 -1.07 8.18 4.05
CA CYS A 42 -0.29 8.15 5.30
C CYS A 42 1.25 8.26 5.07
N PRO A 43 1.73 9.33 4.40
CA PRO A 43 3.14 9.45 3.99
C PRO A 43 4.14 9.37 5.15
N LYS A 44 3.77 9.88 6.34
CA LYS A 44 4.62 9.83 7.54
C LYS A 44 4.88 8.39 8.01
N ALA A 45 3.87 7.53 7.96
CA ALA A 45 4.00 6.14 8.38
C ALA A 45 4.95 5.37 7.45
N VAL A 46 4.83 5.60 6.14
CA VAL A 46 5.72 5.01 5.13
C VAL A 46 7.16 5.49 5.30
N ALA A 47 7.37 6.80 5.53
CA ALA A 47 8.71 7.36 5.74
C ALA A 47 9.42 6.75 6.97
N ILE A 48 8.70 6.61 8.09
CA ILE A 48 9.23 5.96 9.31
C ILE A 48 9.57 4.50 9.03
N TRP A 49 8.70 3.78 8.31
CA TRP A 49 8.93 2.39 7.95
C TRP A 49 10.19 2.24 7.07
N GLU A 50 10.35 3.06 6.03
CA GLU A 50 11.53 3.06 5.17
C GLU A 50 12.83 3.36 5.92
N GLN A 51 12.80 4.34 6.84
CA GLN A 51 13.97 4.68 7.66
C GLN A 51 14.41 3.50 8.53
N LYS A 52 13.46 2.85 9.22
CA LYS A 52 13.74 1.67 10.06
C LYS A 52 14.26 0.51 9.22
N ARG A 53 13.67 0.30 8.04
CA ARG A 53 14.09 -0.76 7.11
C ARG A 53 15.50 -0.53 6.56
N ARG A 54 15.93 0.72 6.39
CA ARG A 54 17.32 1.05 6.03
C ARG A 54 18.29 0.71 7.16
N GLN A 55 17.98 1.11 8.40
CA GLN A 55 18.83 0.82 9.57
C GLN A 55 18.99 -0.68 9.85
N LEU A 56 18.00 -1.50 9.52
CA LEU A 56 18.09 -2.97 9.66
C LEU A 56 18.95 -3.64 8.59
N ARG A 57 19.29 -2.93 7.51
CA ARG A 57 20.10 -3.46 6.40
C ARG A 57 21.57 -3.03 6.47
N GLU A 58 21.90 -2.20 7.46
CA GLU A 58 23.25 -1.79 7.84
C GLU A 58 23.73 -2.63 9.02
#